data_AF-A0A6J6MXI6-F1
#
_entry.id   AF-A0A6J6MXI6-F1
#
_cell.length_a   1.000
_cell.length_b   1.000
_cell.length_c   1.000
_cell.angle_alpha   90.00
_cell.angle_beta   90.00
_cell.angle_gamma   90.00
#
_symmetry.space_group_name_H-M   'P 1'
#
loop_
_entity.id
_entity.type
_entity.pdbx_description
1 polymer ?
#
loop_
_entity_poly.entity_id
_entity_poly.type
_entity_poly.pdbx_seq_one_letter_code
_entity_poly.pdbx_strand_id
1 'polypeptide(L)'
;MWLASHWTVRNEFGWLPGQEEMYRHLIDGSRADNLLGWQWTVGAGTGKPYGFARWQVQKRASELCTGCALKKSCPIEEFPLEVALDHAPFEPLLTEDPDINATTGPIVVERNRAAEVVLLTVDSLGDADPALVANPDLPVVFAFNEEALRRLQLSSKRIYFYLETLQDLATRRDLNVYLGSPYQFAQDNAVAVTYAPVPSFAKFANLAEVHPFLWLRKPHSKSVRSFSSWRGKG
;
A
#
# COMPACT_ATOMS: atom_id res chain seq x y z
N MET A 1 2.91 2.75 14.61
CA MET A 1 3.21 1.80 15.70
C MET A 1 2.53 2.15 17.03
N TRP A 2 2.81 3.28 17.70
CA TRP A 2 2.15 3.60 18.99
C TRP A 2 0.63 3.65 18.91
N LEU A 3 0.07 4.25 17.85
CA LEU A 3 -1.39 4.26 17.63
C LEU A 3 -1.93 2.82 17.53
N ALA A 4 -1.34 1.99 16.66
CA ALA A 4 -1.74 0.60 16.49
C ALA A 4 -1.60 -0.20 17.79
N SER A 5 -0.54 0.01 18.57
CA SER A 5 -0.32 -0.64 19.87
C SER A 5 -1.34 -0.20 20.90
N HIS A 6 -1.65 1.10 20.93
CA HIS A 6 -2.67 1.62 21.82
C HIS A 6 -4.03 1.01 21.49
N TRP A 7 -4.40 0.96 20.20
CA TRP A 7 -5.63 0.34 19.72
C TRP A 7 -5.69 -1.15 20.05
N THR A 8 -4.64 -1.91 19.70
CA THR A 8 -4.64 -3.38 19.76
C THR A 8 -4.15 -3.92 21.09
N VAL A 9 -2.89 -3.68 21.45
CA VAL A 9 -2.23 -4.31 22.59
C VAL A 9 -2.77 -3.79 23.92
N ARG A 10 -3.11 -2.51 24.00
CA ARG A 10 -3.62 -1.91 25.25
C ARG A 10 -5.13 -1.98 25.38
N ASN A 11 -5.87 -1.71 24.30
CA ASN A 11 -7.33 -1.66 24.33
C ASN A 11 -7.98 -2.93 23.76
N GLU A 12 -7.18 -3.94 23.40
CA GLU A 12 -7.63 -5.28 22.99
C GLU A 12 -8.55 -5.29 21.75
N PHE A 13 -8.60 -4.20 20.99
CA PHE A 13 -9.36 -4.16 19.75
C PHE A 13 -8.64 -4.94 18.64
N GLY A 14 -9.42 -5.55 17.75
CA GLY A 14 -8.88 -6.25 16.58
C GLY A 14 -8.04 -5.32 15.70
N TRP A 15 -6.92 -5.85 15.18
CA TRP A 15 -6.01 -5.10 14.31
C TRP A 15 -6.59 -4.85 12.92
N LEU A 16 -7.45 -5.74 12.42
CA LEU A 16 -8.09 -5.62 11.11
C LEU A 16 -8.96 -4.35 11.00
N PRO A 17 -9.91 -4.07 11.92
CA PRO A 17 -10.63 -2.80 11.92
C PRO A 17 -9.72 -1.57 12.05
N GLY A 18 -8.69 -1.64 12.90
CA GLY A 18 -7.78 -0.53 13.12
C GLY A 18 -6.96 -0.17 11.87
N GLN A 19 -6.46 -1.18 11.14
CA GLN A 19 -5.75 -0.94 9.88
C GLN A 19 -6.68 -0.43 8.77
N GLU A 20 -7.96 -0.83 8.73
CA GLU A 20 -8.92 -0.26 7.78
C GLU A 20 -9.13 1.23 8.07
N GLU A 21 -9.36 1.60 9.32
CA GLU A 21 -9.56 2.99 9.70
C GLU A 21 -8.31 3.83 9.37
N MET A 22 -7.12 3.33 9.71
CA MET A 22 -5.87 4.01 9.32
C MET A 22 -5.74 4.12 7.80
N TYR A 23 -6.07 3.06 7.04
CA TYR A 23 -5.98 3.09 5.59
C TYR A 23 -6.91 4.14 4.98
N ARG A 24 -8.11 4.37 5.51
CA ARG A 24 -9.01 5.44 5.02
C ARG A 24 -8.34 6.81 4.99
N HIS A 25 -7.45 7.09 5.94
CA HIS A 25 -6.79 8.39 6.10
C HIS A 25 -5.34 8.42 5.62
N LEU A 26 -4.76 7.29 5.22
CA LEU A 26 -3.35 7.20 4.85
C LEU A 26 -3.10 7.87 3.49
N ILE A 27 -2.37 9.00 3.50
CA ILE A 27 -2.14 9.82 2.30
C ILE A 27 -1.00 9.23 1.44
N ASP A 28 0.08 8.80 2.08
CA ASP A 28 1.37 8.48 1.48
C ASP A 28 1.84 7.05 1.79
N GLY A 29 0.91 6.09 1.85
CA GLY A 29 1.25 4.71 2.21
C GLY A 29 0.48 3.65 1.43
N SER A 30 1.18 2.55 1.15
CA SER A 30 0.60 1.39 0.48
C SER A 30 -0.28 0.59 1.44
N ARG A 31 -1.23 -0.16 0.87
CA ARG A 31 -2.06 -1.10 1.63
C ARG A 31 -1.22 -2.20 2.26
N ALA A 32 -0.20 -2.67 1.54
CA ALA A 32 0.69 -3.74 1.97
C ALA A 32 1.50 -3.34 3.23
N ASP A 33 2.11 -2.15 3.21
CA ASP A 33 2.92 -1.67 4.35
C ASP A 33 2.06 -1.39 5.57
N ASN A 34 0.86 -0.84 5.37
CA ASN A 34 -0.11 -0.63 6.45
C ASN A 34 -0.48 -1.97 7.10
N LEU A 35 -0.90 -2.96 6.30
CA LEU A 35 -1.25 -4.29 6.81
C LEU A 35 -0.08 -4.91 7.58
N LEU A 36 1.12 -4.92 6.99
CA LEU A 36 2.30 -5.51 7.59
C LEU A 36 2.68 -4.80 8.91
N GLY A 37 2.61 -3.47 8.95
CA GLY A 37 2.91 -2.70 10.17
C GLY A 37 1.93 -2.99 11.31
N TRP A 38 0.64 -3.16 11.01
CA TRP A 38 -0.36 -3.54 12.00
C TRP A 38 -0.20 -4.99 12.47
N GLN A 39 0.06 -5.93 11.55
CA GLN A 39 0.37 -7.33 11.88
C GLN A 39 1.62 -7.45 12.76
N TRP A 40 2.67 -6.71 12.43
CA TRP A 40 3.90 -6.66 13.22
C TRP A 40 3.63 -6.14 14.63
N THR A 41 2.78 -5.11 14.76
CA THR A 41 2.43 -4.51 16.05
C THR A 41 1.73 -5.51 16.98
N VAL A 42 0.90 -6.40 16.45
CA VAL A 42 0.26 -7.47 17.23
C VAL A 42 1.13 -8.72 17.39
N GLY A 43 2.37 -8.69 16.92
CA GLY A 43 3.34 -9.77 17.14
C GLY A 43 3.29 -10.92 16.14
N ALA A 44 2.57 -10.79 15.02
CA ALA A 44 2.44 -11.88 14.04
C ALA A 44 3.80 -12.35 13.47
N GLY A 45 4.77 -11.44 13.33
CA GLY A 45 6.12 -11.75 12.84
C GLY A 45 7.17 -11.94 13.94
N THR A 46 6.89 -11.53 15.18
CA THR A 46 7.89 -11.47 16.27
C THR A 46 7.58 -12.42 17.43
N GLY A 47 6.36 -12.97 17.47
CA GLY A 47 5.84 -13.76 18.60
C GLY A 47 5.51 -12.93 19.84
N LYS A 48 5.66 -11.60 19.80
CA LYS A 48 5.38 -10.71 20.93
C LYS A 48 4.70 -9.43 20.47
N PRO A 49 3.56 -9.03 21.07
CA PRO A 49 2.94 -7.74 20.80
C PRO A 49 3.89 -6.58 21.13
N TYR A 50 3.87 -5.56 20.31
CA TYR A 50 4.60 -4.32 20.58
C TYR A 50 3.82 -3.48 21.60
N GLY A 51 4.21 -3.52 22.86
CA GLY A 51 3.71 -2.64 23.91
C GLY A 51 4.53 -1.35 24.03
N PHE A 52 3.90 -0.26 24.50
CA PHE A 52 4.62 0.97 24.83
C PHE A 52 4.09 1.66 26.08
N ALA A 53 4.94 2.48 26.69
CA ALA A 53 4.66 3.29 27.87
C ALA A 53 5.03 4.77 27.68
N ARG A 54 4.58 5.63 28.60
CA ARG A 54 4.68 7.09 28.53
C ARG A 54 6.11 7.56 28.39
N TRP A 55 7.04 6.93 29.13
CA TRP A 55 8.45 7.33 29.11
C TRP A 55 9.06 7.22 27.70
N GLN A 56 8.62 6.26 26.88
CA GLN A 56 9.09 6.12 25.49
C GLN A 56 8.62 7.27 24.61
N VAL A 57 7.36 7.70 24.82
CA VAL A 57 6.80 8.87 24.12
C VAL A 57 7.50 10.14 24.59
N GLN A 58 7.66 10.32 25.90
CA GLN A 58 8.40 11.47 26.46
C GLN A 58 9.83 11.57 25.91
N LYS A 59 10.52 10.44 25.74
CA LYS A 59 11.88 10.42 25.22
C LYS A 59 11.98 10.77 23.73
N ARG A 60 10.97 10.44 22.92
CA ARG A 60 11.03 10.52 21.45
C ARG A 60 10.14 11.58 20.83
N ALA A 61 9.12 12.02 21.54
CA ALA A 61 8.10 13.00 21.12
C ALA A 61 7.55 13.72 22.36
N SER A 62 8.43 14.43 23.07
CA SER A 62 8.14 15.06 24.37
C SER A 62 7.01 16.09 24.31
N GLU A 63 6.84 16.74 23.16
CA GLU A 63 5.80 17.70 22.84
C GLU A 63 4.40 17.10 22.97
N LEU A 64 4.22 15.81 22.59
CA LEU A 64 2.94 15.11 22.73
C LEU A 64 2.54 14.95 24.20
N CYS A 65 3.52 14.80 25.11
CA CYS A 65 3.27 14.68 26.54
C CYS A 65 3.13 16.03 27.24
N THR A 66 3.90 17.04 26.81
CA THR A 66 3.96 18.36 27.45
C THR A 66 2.61 19.09 27.37
N GLY A 67 1.98 19.06 26.19
CA GLY A 67 0.66 19.66 25.96
C GLY A 67 -0.54 18.76 26.25
N CYS A 68 -0.33 17.52 26.72
CA CYS A 68 -1.41 16.55 26.84
C CYS A 68 -2.40 16.90 27.97
N ALA A 69 -3.69 16.96 27.63
CA ALA A 69 -4.77 17.12 28.61
C ALA A 69 -4.82 15.98 29.65
N LEU A 70 -4.38 14.77 29.26
CA LEU A 70 -4.38 13.58 30.11
C LEU A 70 -3.08 13.38 30.91
N LYS A 71 -2.15 14.36 30.93
CA LYS A 71 -0.81 14.18 31.55
C LYS A 71 -0.81 13.79 33.03
N LYS A 72 -1.89 14.06 33.78
CA LYS A 72 -2.06 13.67 35.19
C LYS A 72 -2.70 12.28 35.37
N SER A 73 -3.29 11.72 34.31
CA SER A 73 -3.96 10.42 34.29
C SER A 73 -3.69 9.76 32.93
N CYS A 74 -2.40 9.56 32.63
CA CYS A 74 -1.98 9.17 31.29
C CYS A 74 -2.37 7.71 31.03
N PRO A 75 -3.18 7.41 29.98
CA PRO A 75 -3.62 6.03 29.71
C PRO A 75 -2.48 5.11 29.26
N ILE A 76 -1.31 5.68 28.96
CA ILE A 76 -0.11 4.96 28.56
C ILE A 76 0.99 5.03 29.64
N GLU A 77 0.67 5.40 30.89
CA GLU A 77 1.68 5.60 31.96
C GLU A 77 2.68 4.43 32.03
N GLU A 78 2.15 3.23 32.24
CA GLU A 78 2.90 1.98 32.31
C GLU A 78 2.73 1.13 31.06
N PHE A 79 3.61 0.16 30.84
CA PHE A 79 3.46 -0.82 29.77
C PHE A 79 2.14 -1.61 29.93
N PRO A 80 1.50 -2.05 28.82
CA PRO A 80 0.42 -3.01 28.92
C PRO A 80 0.94 -4.34 29.48
N LEU A 81 0.04 -5.16 30.02
CA LEU A 81 0.40 -6.50 30.48
C LEU A 81 0.98 -7.33 29.33
N GLU A 82 2.00 -8.13 29.62
CA GLU A 82 2.53 -9.06 28.63
C GLU A 82 1.53 -10.20 28.40
N VAL A 83 1.23 -10.47 27.14
CA VAL A 83 0.30 -11.51 26.72
C VAL A 83 1.06 -12.53 25.88
N ALA A 84 0.85 -13.81 26.16
CA ALA A 84 1.33 -14.89 25.30
C ALA A 84 0.40 -15.03 24.09
N LEU A 85 0.97 -15.11 22.89
CA LEU A 85 0.22 -15.29 21.65
C LEU A 85 0.23 -16.75 21.21
N ASP A 86 -0.90 -17.18 20.67
CA ASP A 86 -0.94 -18.40 19.88
C ASP A 86 -0.13 -18.23 18.59
N HIS A 87 0.53 -19.30 18.17
CA HIS A 87 1.21 -19.31 16.89
C HIS A 87 0.19 -19.35 15.75
N ALA A 88 0.26 -18.37 14.86
CA ALA A 88 -0.46 -18.43 13.60
C ALA A 88 0.02 -19.66 12.78
N PRO A 89 -0.86 -20.26 11.95
CA PRO A 89 -0.44 -21.27 10.99
C PRO A 89 0.74 -20.77 10.16
N PHE A 90 1.68 -21.67 9.90
CA PHE A 90 2.83 -21.35 9.06
C PHE A 90 2.38 -21.10 7.61
N GLU A 91 2.87 -20.01 7.03
CA GLU A 91 2.64 -19.66 5.63
C GLU A 91 3.87 -20.04 4.79
N PRO A 92 3.79 -21.08 3.94
CA PRO A 92 4.90 -21.52 3.09
C PRO A 92 5.47 -20.41 2.19
N LEU A 93 4.63 -19.46 1.73
CA LEU A 93 5.06 -18.35 0.87
C LEU A 93 6.09 -17.43 1.54
N LEU A 94 6.22 -17.45 2.87
CA LEU A 94 7.26 -16.72 3.56
C LEU A 94 8.66 -17.31 3.36
N THR A 95 8.75 -18.59 2.98
CA THR A 95 10.02 -19.32 2.84
C THR A 95 10.42 -19.52 1.39
N GLU A 96 9.44 -19.72 0.52
CA GLU A 96 9.66 -19.89 -0.91
C GLU A 96 8.47 -19.36 -1.70
N ASP A 97 8.76 -18.65 -2.79
CA ASP A 97 7.75 -18.25 -3.76
C ASP A 97 7.75 -19.25 -4.94
N PRO A 98 6.68 -20.06 -5.10
CA PRO A 98 6.62 -21.07 -6.14
C PRO A 98 6.42 -20.49 -7.54
N ASP A 99 5.99 -19.22 -7.66
CA ASP A 99 5.78 -18.55 -8.94
C ASP A 99 6.28 -17.10 -8.90
N ILE A 100 7.61 -16.97 -8.95
CA ILE A 100 8.26 -15.67 -8.90
C ILE A 100 7.90 -14.76 -10.08
N ASN A 101 7.48 -15.33 -11.21
CA ASN A 101 7.09 -14.57 -12.39
C ASN A 101 5.75 -13.89 -12.15
N ALA A 102 4.77 -14.60 -11.57
CA ALA A 102 3.51 -13.99 -11.17
C ALA A 102 3.71 -12.88 -10.11
N THR A 103 4.60 -13.08 -9.13
CA THR A 103 4.91 -12.05 -8.13
C THR A 103 5.60 -10.83 -8.72
N THR A 104 6.60 -11.04 -9.58
CA THR A 104 7.39 -9.95 -10.16
C THR A 104 6.60 -9.17 -11.22
N GLY A 105 5.72 -9.85 -11.95
CA GLY A 105 5.10 -9.32 -13.16
C GLY A 105 6.08 -9.24 -14.34
N PRO A 106 5.69 -8.56 -15.43
CA PRO A 106 6.53 -8.40 -16.61
C PRO A 106 7.86 -7.72 -16.26
N ILE A 107 8.97 -8.28 -16.74
CA ILE A 107 10.31 -7.69 -16.62
C ILE A 107 10.73 -6.90 -17.86
N VAL A 108 9.98 -7.06 -18.94
CA VAL A 108 10.08 -6.35 -20.22
C VAL A 108 8.67 -5.95 -20.63
N VAL A 109 8.53 -4.92 -21.47
CA VAL A 109 7.21 -4.48 -21.93
C VAL A 109 6.55 -5.59 -22.74
N GLU A 110 5.36 -6.00 -22.32
CA GLU A 110 4.50 -6.91 -23.07
C GLU A 110 3.64 -6.09 -24.03
N ARG A 111 3.79 -6.30 -25.34
CA ARG A 111 3.05 -5.57 -26.38
C ARG A 111 2.14 -6.52 -27.14
N ASN A 112 0.84 -6.37 -26.93
CA ASN A 112 -0.18 -7.17 -27.62
C ASN A 112 -0.69 -6.45 -28.87
N ARG A 113 -0.78 -5.12 -28.83
CA ARG A 113 -1.16 -4.24 -29.94
C ARG A 113 -0.69 -2.81 -29.67
N ALA A 114 -0.86 -1.90 -30.63
CA ALA A 114 -0.59 -0.48 -30.42
C ALA A 114 -1.56 0.09 -29.36
N ALA A 115 -1.02 0.85 -28.40
CA ALA A 115 -1.81 1.58 -27.43
C ALA A 115 -2.29 2.92 -28.00
N GLU A 116 -3.46 3.35 -27.56
CA GLU A 116 -4.10 4.62 -27.93
C GLU A 116 -4.20 5.57 -26.74
N VAL A 117 -4.07 5.05 -25.51
CA VAL A 117 -4.18 5.81 -24.26
C VAL A 117 -3.34 5.15 -23.16
N VAL A 118 -2.76 5.95 -22.27
CA VAL A 118 -2.14 5.47 -21.03
C VAL A 118 -3.18 5.46 -19.92
N LEU A 119 -3.43 4.30 -19.31
CA LEU A 119 -4.28 4.19 -18.13
C LEU A 119 -3.41 4.18 -16.87
N LEU A 120 -3.46 5.25 -16.09
CA LEU A 120 -2.80 5.31 -14.78
C LEU A 120 -3.63 4.61 -13.71
N THR A 121 -2.94 4.05 -12.72
CA THR A 121 -3.54 3.45 -11.54
C THR A 121 -3.06 4.17 -10.28
N VAL A 122 -3.75 3.98 -9.16
CA VAL A 122 -3.33 4.56 -7.86
C VAL A 122 -1.97 4.02 -7.39
N ASP A 123 -1.53 2.87 -7.91
CA ASP A 123 -0.29 2.22 -7.54
C ASP A 123 0.93 2.82 -8.27
N SER A 124 0.71 3.59 -9.34
CA SER A 124 1.75 4.33 -10.05
C SER A 124 1.17 5.63 -10.63
N LEU A 125 1.09 6.65 -9.78
CA LEU A 125 0.51 7.95 -10.09
C LEU A 125 1.59 9.05 -10.01
N GLY A 126 2.37 9.19 -11.08
CA GLY A 126 3.40 10.23 -11.17
C GLY A 126 4.17 10.20 -12.48
N ASP A 127 5.03 11.20 -12.70
CA ASP A 127 5.77 11.41 -13.95
C ASP A 127 6.72 10.24 -14.31
N ALA A 128 7.13 9.44 -13.32
CA ALA A 128 8.02 8.30 -13.50
C ALA A 128 7.29 6.98 -13.77
N ASP A 129 5.95 7.00 -13.94
CA ASP A 129 5.20 5.80 -14.33
C ASP A 129 5.75 5.23 -15.66
N PRO A 130 6.14 3.94 -15.71
CA PRO A 130 6.72 3.30 -16.90
C PRO A 130 5.89 3.43 -18.18
N ALA A 131 4.58 3.17 -18.13
CA ALA A 131 3.71 3.28 -19.29
C ALA A 131 3.60 4.73 -19.78
N LEU A 132 3.53 5.67 -18.84
CA LEU A 132 3.49 7.12 -19.07
C LEU A 132 4.78 7.65 -19.70
N VAL A 133 5.95 7.19 -19.24
CA VAL A 133 7.26 7.55 -19.78
C VAL A 133 7.46 6.97 -21.18
N ALA A 134 7.04 5.72 -21.40
CA ALA A 134 7.19 5.05 -22.69
C ALA A 134 6.29 5.62 -23.78
N ASN A 135 5.17 6.26 -23.40
CA ASN A 135 4.16 6.79 -24.31
C ASN A 135 3.94 8.30 -24.04
N PRO A 136 4.90 9.18 -24.41
CA PRO A 136 4.84 10.61 -24.09
C PRO A 136 3.69 11.35 -24.81
N ASP A 137 3.35 10.91 -26.01
CA ASP A 137 2.39 11.61 -26.90
C ASP A 137 0.96 11.08 -26.77
N LEU A 138 0.74 9.97 -26.05
CA LEU A 138 -0.60 9.43 -25.86
C LEU A 138 -1.37 10.22 -24.79
N PRO A 139 -2.70 10.39 -24.95
CA PRO A 139 -3.55 10.89 -23.89
C PRO A 139 -3.48 9.97 -22.68
N VAL A 140 -3.71 10.53 -21.51
CA VAL A 140 -3.64 9.84 -20.22
C VAL A 140 -5.02 9.83 -19.60
N VAL A 141 -5.37 8.69 -19.02
CA VAL A 141 -6.63 8.52 -18.29
C VAL A 141 -6.34 8.01 -16.88
N PHE A 142 -7.04 8.59 -15.92
CA PHE A 142 -7.17 8.04 -14.58
C PHE A 142 -8.65 7.81 -14.26
N ALA A 143 -9.00 6.57 -13.94
CA ALA A 143 -10.36 6.22 -13.53
C ALA A 143 -10.41 5.92 -12.03
N PHE A 144 -11.07 6.78 -11.27
CA PHE A 144 -11.46 6.48 -9.90
C PHE A 144 -12.40 5.28 -9.91
N ASN A 145 -11.94 4.16 -9.34
CA ASN A 145 -12.73 2.94 -9.27
C ASN A 145 -13.92 3.12 -8.31
N GLU A 146 -15.11 3.29 -8.87
CA GLU A 146 -16.31 3.63 -8.11
C GLU A 146 -16.68 2.52 -7.10
N GLU A 147 -16.63 1.26 -7.51
CA GLU A 147 -16.92 0.13 -6.62
C GLU A 147 -15.92 0.06 -5.46
N ALA A 148 -14.64 0.26 -5.75
CA ALA A 148 -13.60 0.29 -4.73
C ALA A 148 -13.79 1.46 -3.77
N LEU A 149 -14.08 2.67 -4.27
CA LEU A 149 -14.31 3.85 -3.42
C LEU A 149 -15.49 3.65 -2.47
N ARG A 150 -16.58 3.03 -2.92
CA ARG A 150 -17.74 2.70 -2.06
C ARG A 150 -17.37 1.76 -0.93
N ARG A 151 -16.43 0.83 -1.14
CA ARG A 151 -15.97 -0.10 -0.09
C ARG A 151 -14.92 0.51 0.82
N LEU A 152 -13.95 1.19 0.22
CA LEU A 152 -12.79 1.73 0.93
C LEU A 152 -13.16 2.90 1.83
N GLN A 153 -14.18 3.70 1.46
CA GLN A 153 -14.61 4.87 2.25
C GLN A 153 -13.42 5.79 2.58
N LEU A 154 -12.60 6.09 1.57
CA LEU A 154 -11.42 6.93 1.72
C LEU A 154 -11.83 8.30 2.25
N SER A 155 -11.00 8.88 3.13
CA SER A 155 -11.27 10.19 3.68
C SER A 155 -11.15 11.28 2.62
N SER A 156 -11.87 12.38 2.81
CA SER A 156 -11.81 13.51 1.88
C SER A 156 -10.39 14.05 1.72
N LYS A 157 -9.55 13.99 2.77
CA LYS A 157 -8.15 14.41 2.71
C LYS A 157 -7.33 13.56 1.74
N ARG A 158 -7.52 12.24 1.77
CA ARG A 158 -6.83 11.31 0.87
C ARG A 158 -7.30 11.49 -0.58
N ILE A 159 -8.60 11.63 -0.79
CA ILE A 159 -9.17 11.90 -2.12
C ILE A 159 -8.64 13.23 -2.67
N TYR A 160 -8.62 14.26 -1.82
CA TYR A 160 -8.10 15.58 -2.20
C TYR A 160 -6.63 15.53 -2.60
N PHE A 161 -5.79 14.79 -1.86
CA PHE A 161 -4.39 14.57 -2.24
C PHE A 161 -4.23 13.89 -3.62
N TYR A 162 -5.08 12.90 -3.94
CA TYR A 162 -5.10 12.31 -5.28
C TYR A 162 -5.48 13.31 -6.37
N LEU A 163 -6.47 14.15 -6.11
CA LEU A 163 -6.89 15.19 -7.04
C LEU A 163 -5.80 16.25 -7.24
N GLU A 164 -5.11 16.68 -6.18
CA GLU A 164 -3.95 17.58 -6.29
C GLU A 164 -2.83 16.96 -7.14
N THR A 165 -2.54 15.68 -6.92
CA THR A 165 -1.52 14.95 -7.70
C THR A 165 -1.90 14.87 -9.18
N LEU A 166 -3.17 14.54 -9.48
CA LEU A 166 -3.69 14.48 -10.85
C LEU A 166 -3.71 15.87 -11.51
N GLN A 167 -4.08 16.91 -10.76
CA GLN A 167 -4.11 18.28 -11.27
C GLN A 167 -2.69 18.76 -11.61
N ASP A 168 -1.71 18.49 -10.76
CA ASP A 168 -0.32 18.80 -11.06
C ASP A 168 0.15 18.05 -12.33
N LEU A 169 -0.12 16.76 -12.44
CA LEU A 169 0.22 15.98 -13.64
C LEU A 169 -0.47 16.51 -14.92
N ALA A 170 -1.71 16.97 -14.82
CA ALA A 170 -2.46 17.57 -15.93
C ALA A 170 -1.83 18.87 -16.47
N THR A 171 -0.93 19.51 -15.72
CA THR A 171 -0.16 20.67 -16.24
C THR A 171 0.88 20.27 -17.29
N ARG A 172 1.23 18.98 -17.35
CA ARG A 172 2.30 18.44 -18.21
C ARG A 172 1.82 17.39 -19.19
N ARG A 173 0.65 16.78 -18.96
CA ARG A 173 0.07 15.70 -19.76
C ARG A 173 -1.39 15.99 -20.10
N ASP A 174 -1.85 15.55 -21.27
CA ASP A 174 -3.27 15.53 -21.62
C ASP A 174 -3.98 14.44 -20.79
N LEU A 175 -4.41 14.82 -19.58
CA LEU A 175 -4.96 13.91 -18.59
C LEU A 175 -6.47 14.11 -18.41
N ASN A 176 -7.23 13.03 -18.60
CA ASN A 176 -8.65 12.98 -18.32
C ASN A 176 -8.94 12.10 -17.09
N VAL A 177 -9.83 12.57 -16.22
CA VAL A 177 -10.19 11.90 -14.97
C VAL A 177 -11.67 11.52 -14.98
N TYR A 178 -11.97 10.25 -14.70
CA TYR A 178 -13.33 9.73 -14.66
C TYR A 178 -13.63 9.02 -13.34
N LEU A 179 -14.92 8.88 -13.03
CA LEU A 179 -15.43 7.97 -12.01
C LEU A 179 -16.11 6.80 -12.72
N GLY A 180 -15.68 5.57 -12.46
CA GLY A 180 -16.22 4.39 -13.13
C GLY A 180 -15.40 3.12 -12.88
N SER A 181 -15.46 2.17 -13.83
CA SER A 181 -14.65 0.95 -13.75
C SER A 181 -13.39 1.08 -14.61
N PRO A 182 -12.18 1.12 -14.02
CA PRO A 182 -10.94 1.10 -14.81
C PRO A 182 -10.81 -0.19 -15.63
N TYR A 183 -11.37 -1.30 -15.15
CA TYR A 183 -11.35 -2.57 -15.86
C TYR A 183 -12.22 -2.53 -17.12
N GLN A 184 -13.41 -1.93 -17.04
CA GLN A 184 -14.26 -1.76 -18.21
C GLN A 184 -13.62 -0.80 -19.21
N PHE A 185 -13.07 0.32 -18.72
CA PHE A 185 -12.33 1.26 -19.57
C PHE A 185 -11.19 0.57 -20.34
N ALA A 186 -10.42 -0.28 -19.67
CA ALA A 186 -9.34 -1.05 -20.29
C ALA A 186 -9.81 -2.10 -21.30
N GLN A 187 -11.02 -2.64 -21.14
CA GLN A 187 -11.61 -3.57 -22.11
C GLN A 187 -12.04 -2.86 -23.39
N ASP A 188 -12.59 -1.66 -23.26
CA ASP A 188 -13.16 -0.89 -24.35
C ASP A 188 -12.13 -0.07 -25.14
N ASN A 189 -10.91 0.10 -24.59
CA ASN A 189 -9.87 0.94 -25.17
C ASN A 189 -8.53 0.20 -25.27
N ALA A 190 -7.68 0.56 -26.24
CA ALA A 190 -6.33 0.03 -26.35
C ALA A 190 -5.38 0.70 -25.34
N VAL A 191 -5.38 0.23 -24.08
CA VAL A 191 -4.64 0.88 -23.00
C VAL A 191 -3.20 0.36 -22.85
N ALA A 192 -2.25 1.27 -22.67
CA ALA A 192 -0.95 0.98 -22.04
C ALA A 192 -1.08 1.21 -20.52
N VAL A 193 -0.60 0.27 -19.72
CA VAL A 193 -0.67 0.36 -18.25
C VAL A 193 0.60 -0.20 -17.62
N THR A 194 1.02 0.36 -16.49
CA THR A 194 2.10 -0.21 -15.67
C THR A 194 1.55 -1.32 -14.79
N TYR A 195 2.20 -2.48 -14.79
CA TYR A 195 1.91 -3.58 -13.87
C TYR A 195 1.96 -3.10 -12.41
N ALA A 196 0.98 -3.46 -11.61
CA ALA A 196 1.01 -3.24 -10.16
C ALA A 196 0.95 -4.60 -9.45
N PRO A 197 1.86 -4.90 -8.50
CA PRO A 197 1.90 -6.17 -7.76
C PRO A 197 0.83 -6.21 -6.66
N VAL A 198 -0.43 -6.00 -7.05
CA VAL A 198 -1.60 -6.00 -6.18
C VAL A 198 -2.67 -6.94 -6.74
N PRO A 199 -3.45 -7.65 -5.89
CA PRO A 199 -4.44 -8.62 -6.36
C PRO A 199 -5.48 -8.04 -7.33
N SER A 200 -5.79 -6.75 -7.20
CA SER A 200 -6.73 -6.05 -8.06
C SER A 200 -6.24 -5.88 -9.50
N PHE A 201 -4.94 -6.00 -9.77
CA PHE A 201 -4.39 -5.87 -11.12
C PHE A 201 -4.77 -7.06 -12.01
N ALA A 202 -4.89 -8.26 -11.43
CA ALA A 202 -5.27 -9.48 -12.15
C ALA A 202 -6.69 -9.43 -12.78
N LYS A 203 -7.49 -8.40 -12.46
CA LYS A 203 -8.81 -8.16 -13.05
C LYS A 203 -8.74 -7.44 -14.39
N PHE A 204 -7.61 -6.82 -14.73
CA PHE A 204 -7.43 -6.25 -16.05
C PHE A 204 -7.30 -7.37 -17.09
N ALA A 205 -7.89 -7.14 -18.25
CA ALA A 205 -7.81 -8.03 -19.40
C ALA A 205 -7.77 -7.19 -20.68
N ASN A 206 -7.38 -7.81 -21.79
CA ASN A 206 -7.29 -7.17 -23.10
C ASN A 206 -6.39 -5.92 -23.15
N LEU A 207 -5.32 -5.86 -22.34
CA LEU A 207 -4.39 -4.75 -22.31
C LEU A 207 -3.59 -4.66 -23.61
N ALA A 208 -3.37 -3.44 -24.14
CA ALA A 208 -2.57 -3.25 -25.36
C ALA A 208 -1.07 -3.35 -25.05
N GLU A 209 -0.64 -2.69 -23.98
CA GLU A 209 0.72 -2.80 -23.45
C GLU A 209 0.71 -2.96 -21.94
N VAL A 210 1.59 -3.82 -21.41
CA VAL A 210 1.86 -3.94 -19.98
C VAL A 210 3.31 -3.60 -19.71
N HIS A 211 3.54 -2.52 -18.98
CA HIS A 211 4.87 -2.02 -18.65
C HIS A 211 5.34 -2.58 -17.29
N PRO A 212 6.64 -2.90 -17.13
CA PRO A 212 7.19 -3.45 -15.89
C PRO A 212 7.00 -2.54 -14.69
N PHE A 213 6.72 -3.11 -13.51
CA PHE A 213 6.76 -2.36 -12.26
C PHE A 213 8.20 -1.99 -11.87
N LEU A 214 8.38 -0.77 -11.34
CA LEU A 214 9.68 -0.27 -10.89
C LEU A 214 10.02 -0.81 -9.50
N TRP A 215 10.45 -2.06 -9.44
CA TRP A 215 10.94 -2.66 -8.22
C TRP A 215 12.23 -1.97 -7.74
N LEU A 216 12.19 -1.38 -6.54
CA LEU A 216 13.41 -0.95 -5.83
C LEU A 216 14.41 -2.10 -5.69
N ARG A 217 13.88 -3.30 -5.44
CA ARG A 217 14.59 -4.56 -5.44
C ARG A 217 13.68 -5.62 -6.04
N LYS A 218 14.16 -6.33 -7.07
CA LYS A 218 13.39 -7.42 -7.69
C LYS A 218 13.05 -8.51 -6.64
N PRO A 219 11.80 -9.01 -6.62
CA PRO A 219 11.44 -10.17 -5.83
C PRO A 219 12.35 -11.37 -6.15
N HIS A 220 12.47 -12.29 -5.21
CA HIS A 220 13.16 -13.56 -5.43
C HIS A 220 12.39 -14.71 -4.80
N SER A 221 12.63 -15.93 -5.26
CA SER A 221 11.97 -17.14 -4.75
C SER A 221 12.42 -17.58 -3.36
N LYS A 222 13.41 -16.90 -2.75
CA LYS A 222 13.97 -17.27 -1.45
C LYS A 222 13.17 -16.66 -0.29
N SER A 223 13.45 -17.20 0.90
CA SER A 223 12.84 -16.78 2.17
C SER A 223 12.84 -15.27 2.41
N VAL A 224 11.69 -14.78 2.85
CA VAL A 224 11.43 -13.40 3.29
C VAL A 224 11.14 -13.31 4.80
N ARG A 225 11.40 -14.38 5.55
CA ARG A 225 11.13 -14.46 7.01
C ARG A 225 11.96 -13.51 7.86
N SER A 226 13.03 -12.94 7.31
CA SER A 226 13.84 -11.94 7.98
C SER A 226 14.35 -10.92 6.98
N PHE A 227 14.70 -9.72 7.45
CA PHE A 227 15.34 -8.70 6.61
C PHE A 227 16.62 -9.23 5.95
N SER A 228 17.44 -9.99 6.66
CA SER A 228 18.66 -10.59 6.11
C SER A 228 18.36 -11.63 5.03
N SER A 229 17.29 -12.41 5.19
CA SER A 229 16.84 -13.38 4.19
C SER A 229 16.30 -12.67 2.94
N TRP A 230 15.43 -11.68 3.11
CA TRP A 230 14.86 -10.85 2.04
C TRP A 230 15.91 -10.01 1.31
N ARG A 231 16.89 -9.47 2.03
CA ARG A 231 18.00 -8.71 1.42
C ARG A 231 19.03 -9.62 0.75
N GLY A 232 19.00 -10.93 0.98
CA GLY A 232 20.01 -11.85 0.48
C GLY A 232 21.47 -11.44 0.78
N LYS A 233 22.42 -12.10 0.13
CA LYS A 233 23.79 -11.59 0.00
C LYS A 233 23.80 -10.63 -1.19
N GLY A 234 24.19 -9.38 -0.94
CA GLY A 234 24.41 -8.38 -2.00
C GLY A 234 25.58 -8.76 -2.88
#